data_AF-A0AAW6VR48-F1
#
_entry.id   AF-A0AAW6VR48-F1
#
_cell.length_a   1.000
_cell.length_b   1.000
_cell.length_c   1.000
_cell.angle_alpha   90.00
_cell.angle_beta   90.00
_cell.angle_gamma   90.00
#
_symmetry.space_group_name_H-M   'P 1'
#
loop_
_entity.id
_entity.type
_entity.pdbx_description
1 polymer ?
#
loop_
_entity_poly.entity_id
_entity_poly.type
_entity_poly.pdbx_seq_one_letter_code
_entity_poly.pdbx_strand_id
1 'polypeptide(L)'
;MKYCNKYKKTHHYIPIYGVNINIVFNQDDFKYLCETYQDYKVDRELSKNGETLMNLENNEVTIGIFNNDLSTIVHESTHASLFILDTHFMNPSDSNGEAMAYLQSYLFDLIRKKMKKYIAKVKHKKVKSFEQS
;
A
#
# COMPACT_ATOMS: atom_id res chain seq x y z
N MET A 1 -12.04 -6.80 -13.97
CA MET A 1 -11.08 -6.74 -12.85
C MET A 1 -10.07 -7.87 -13.00
N LYS A 2 -8.81 -7.57 -13.37
CA LYS A 2 -7.74 -8.57 -13.43
C LYS A 2 -7.32 -8.90 -11.98
N TYR A 3 -7.85 -9.98 -11.43
CA TYR A 3 -7.66 -10.32 -10.02
C TYR A 3 -6.41 -11.21 -9.82
N CYS A 4 -5.47 -10.78 -8.97
CA CYS A 4 -4.25 -11.55 -8.72
C CYS A 4 -4.40 -12.55 -7.55
N ASN A 5 -4.49 -13.84 -7.87
CA ASN A 5 -4.50 -14.91 -6.85
C ASN A 5 -3.19 -15.01 -6.05
N LYS A 6 -2.05 -14.64 -6.64
CA LYS A 6 -0.72 -14.67 -5.99
C LYS A 6 -0.62 -13.64 -4.87
N TYR A 7 -1.28 -12.48 -5.02
CA TYR A 7 -1.22 -11.36 -4.07
C TYR A 7 -2.51 -11.16 -3.27
N LYS A 8 -3.47 -12.11 -3.28
CA LYS A 8 -4.68 -12.10 -2.40
C LYS A 8 -4.43 -11.66 -0.94
N LYS A 9 -3.24 -11.94 -0.40
CA LYS A 9 -2.88 -11.62 1.00
C LYS A 9 -2.46 -10.16 1.22
N THR A 10 -2.02 -9.46 0.17
CA THR A 10 -1.67 -8.04 0.21
C THR A 10 -2.91 -7.16 0.01
N HIS A 11 -3.89 -7.66 -0.75
CA HIS A 11 -5.17 -7.02 -0.99
C HIS A 11 -5.93 -6.75 0.32
N HIS A 12 -6.54 -5.59 0.37
CA HIS A 12 -7.43 -5.15 1.44
C HIS A 12 -8.51 -4.25 0.84
N TYR A 13 -9.77 -4.62 0.98
CA TYR A 13 -10.88 -3.83 0.45
C TYR A 13 -11.37 -2.85 1.51
N ILE A 14 -11.64 -1.60 1.12
CA ILE A 14 -12.29 -0.61 1.98
C ILE A 14 -13.74 -0.44 1.51
N PRO A 15 -14.73 -1.07 2.19
CA PRO A 15 -16.11 -1.12 1.72
C PRO A 15 -16.76 0.25 1.56
N ILE A 16 -16.50 1.16 2.50
CA ILE A 16 -17.11 2.50 2.52
C ILE A 16 -16.76 3.29 1.25
N TYR A 17 -15.55 3.12 0.72
CA TYR A 17 -15.09 3.82 -0.47
C TYR A 17 -15.10 2.95 -1.73
N GLY A 18 -15.43 1.66 -1.62
CA GLY A 18 -15.38 0.73 -2.74
C GLY A 18 -13.99 0.56 -3.38
N VAL A 19 -12.91 0.89 -2.66
CA VAL A 19 -11.53 0.88 -3.17
C VAL A 19 -10.80 -0.39 -2.73
N ASN A 20 -10.00 -0.97 -3.64
CA ASN A 20 -9.05 -2.03 -3.32
C ASN A 20 -7.68 -1.44 -2.99
N ILE A 21 -7.01 -1.99 -1.98
CA ILE A 21 -5.68 -1.55 -1.57
C ILE A 21 -4.71 -2.72 -1.57
N ASN A 22 -3.56 -2.53 -2.22
CA ASN A 22 -2.43 -3.42 -2.19
C ASN A 22 -1.31 -2.86 -1.33
N ILE A 23 -0.94 -3.57 -0.26
CA ILE A 23 0.19 -3.16 0.59
C ILE A 23 1.35 -4.13 0.39
N VAL A 24 2.48 -3.62 -0.08
CA VAL A 24 3.70 -4.40 -0.35
C VAL A 24 4.91 -3.82 0.36
N PHE A 25 5.85 -4.69 0.72
CA PHE A 25 7.00 -4.35 1.57
C PHE A 25 8.36 -4.56 0.91
N ASN A 26 8.38 -4.69 -0.42
CA ASN A 26 9.60 -4.75 -1.23
C ASN A 26 9.30 -4.16 -2.62
N GLN A 27 10.34 -3.63 -3.27
CA GLN A 27 10.21 -2.93 -4.54
C GLN A 27 9.85 -3.87 -5.70
N ASP A 28 10.32 -5.12 -5.69
CA ASP A 28 10.04 -6.08 -6.75
C ASP A 28 8.55 -6.42 -6.85
N ASP A 29 7.91 -6.68 -5.70
CA ASP A 29 6.47 -6.92 -5.62
C ASP A 29 5.68 -5.68 -6.05
N PHE A 30 6.13 -4.47 -5.67
CA PHE A 30 5.49 -3.22 -6.08
C PHE A 30 5.53 -3.05 -7.60
N LYS A 31 6.73 -3.16 -8.19
CA LYS A 31 6.93 -3.06 -9.63
C LYS A 31 6.10 -4.09 -10.39
N TYR A 32 6.10 -5.34 -9.91
CA TYR A 32 5.29 -6.40 -10.49
C TYR A 32 3.80 -6.06 -10.49
N LEU A 33 3.28 -5.52 -9.37
CA LEU A 33 1.88 -5.14 -9.27
C LEU A 33 1.52 -4.02 -10.24
N CYS A 34 2.36 -2.98 -10.31
CA CYS A 34 2.14 -1.85 -11.22
C CYS A 34 2.16 -2.28 -12.70
N GLU A 35 3.20 -3.00 -13.12
CA GLU A 35 3.37 -3.41 -14.52
C GLU A 35 2.30 -4.43 -14.94
N THR A 36 1.96 -5.38 -14.07
CA THR A 36 1.09 -6.52 -14.46
C THR A 36 -0.39 -6.20 -14.31
N TYR A 37 -0.77 -5.45 -13.27
CA TYR A 37 -2.18 -5.27 -12.90
C TYR A 37 -2.65 -3.83 -12.97
N GLN A 38 -1.73 -2.87 -12.97
CA GLN A 38 -2.08 -1.47 -13.16
C GLN A 38 -1.91 -0.97 -14.59
N ASP A 39 -1.35 -1.81 -15.48
CA ASP A 39 -0.92 -1.41 -16.83
C ASP A 39 -0.07 -0.13 -16.82
N TYR A 40 0.61 0.09 -15.68
CA TYR A 40 1.40 1.27 -15.40
C TYR A 40 2.84 0.84 -15.30
N LYS A 41 3.63 1.29 -16.28
CA LYS A 41 5.07 1.15 -16.24
C LYS A 41 5.65 2.43 -15.64
N VAL A 42 6.29 2.29 -14.48
CA VAL A 42 7.01 3.42 -13.88
C VAL A 42 8.13 3.83 -14.83
N ASP A 43 8.08 5.07 -15.30
CA ASP A 43 9.04 5.68 -16.23
C ASP A 43 10.28 6.24 -15.54
N ARG A 44 10.27 6.25 -14.20
CA ARG A 44 11.36 6.68 -13.34
C ARG A 44 11.80 5.59 -12.37
N GLU A 45 12.93 5.82 -11.73
CA GLU A 45 13.36 4.99 -10.59
C GLU A 45 12.34 5.10 -9.45
N LEU A 46 12.03 3.95 -8.85
CA LEU A 46 11.18 3.88 -7.66
C LEU A 46 11.90 4.53 -6.47
N SER A 47 11.12 5.17 -5.61
CA SER A 47 11.64 5.68 -4.34
C SER A 47 12.26 4.55 -3.51
N LYS A 48 13.39 4.85 -2.84
CA LYS A 48 14.04 3.90 -1.93
C LYS A 48 13.24 3.65 -0.65
N ASN A 49 12.32 4.55 -0.31
CA ASN A 49 11.61 4.53 0.97
C ASN A 49 10.22 3.91 0.84
N GLY A 50 9.40 4.45 -0.04
CA GLY A 50 8.02 4.08 -0.24
C GLY A 50 7.44 4.82 -1.44
N GLU A 51 6.35 4.31 -1.97
CA GLU A 51 5.66 4.90 -3.12
C GLU A 51 4.20 4.46 -3.17
N THR A 52 3.31 5.35 -3.59
CA THR A 52 1.87 5.07 -3.72
C THR A 52 1.39 5.44 -5.12
N LEU A 53 0.68 4.51 -5.75
CA LEU A 53 0.10 4.69 -7.08
C LEU A 53 -1.35 4.24 -7.12
N MET A 54 -2.17 4.97 -7.88
CA MET A 54 -3.57 4.63 -8.10
C MET A 54 -3.79 4.18 -9.54
N ASN A 55 -4.50 3.06 -9.69
CA ASN A 55 -5.17 2.70 -10.93
C ASN A 55 -6.65 3.11 -10.84
N LEU A 56 -7.02 4.15 -11.59
CA LEU A 56 -8.39 4.67 -11.65
C LEU A 56 -9.37 3.68 -12.30
N GLU A 57 -8.95 2.95 -13.34
CA GLU A 57 -9.83 2.02 -14.08
C GLU A 57 -10.29 0.84 -13.22
N ASN A 58 -9.43 0.37 -12.31
CA ASN A 58 -9.72 -0.75 -11.41
C ASN A 58 -10.09 -0.31 -10.00
N ASN A 59 -10.16 1.00 -9.74
CA ASN A 59 -10.36 1.59 -8.42
C ASN A 59 -9.45 0.96 -7.34
N GLU A 60 -8.15 0.93 -7.64
CA GLU A 60 -7.15 0.24 -6.83
C GLU A 60 -5.96 1.14 -6.50
N VAL A 61 -5.57 1.16 -5.23
CA VAL A 61 -4.38 1.87 -4.75
C VAL A 61 -3.32 0.86 -4.34
N THR A 62 -2.11 0.97 -4.90
CA THR A 62 -0.95 0.19 -4.49
C THR A 62 -0.03 1.06 -3.65
N ILE A 63 0.29 0.58 -2.45
CA ILE A 63 1.10 1.24 -1.43
C ILE A 63 2.35 0.40 -1.18
N GLY A 64 3.50 0.94 -1.52
CA GLY A 64 4.82 0.37 -1.29
C GLY A 64 5.49 1.00 -0.08
N ILE A 65 5.93 0.18 0.87
CA ILE A 65 6.73 0.60 2.03
C ILE A 65 7.99 -0.25 2.07
N PHE A 66 9.12 0.31 1.63
CA PHE A 66 10.36 -0.43 1.39
C PHE A 66 11.38 -0.29 2.51
N ASN A 67 11.14 0.64 3.44
CA ASN A 67 11.87 0.75 4.70
C ASN A 67 10.95 0.44 5.90
N ASN A 68 11.49 0.49 7.12
CA ASN A 68 10.72 0.29 8.35
C ASN A 68 10.47 1.62 9.10
N ASP A 69 10.47 2.74 8.37
CA ASP A 69 10.31 4.06 8.97
C ASP A 69 8.82 4.41 9.12
N LEU A 70 8.45 4.88 10.32
CA LEU A 70 7.10 5.38 10.59
C LEU A 70 6.78 6.59 9.73
N SER A 71 7.77 7.44 9.43
CA SER A 71 7.58 8.61 8.58
C SER A 71 7.08 8.22 7.18
N THR A 72 7.61 7.12 6.64
CA THR A 72 7.24 6.60 5.32
C THR A 72 5.82 6.04 5.33
N ILE A 73 5.41 5.33 6.39
CA ILE A 73 4.03 4.88 6.52
C ILE A 73 3.06 6.05 6.54
N VAL A 74 3.37 7.09 7.34
CA VAL A 74 2.54 8.30 7.40
C VAL A 74 2.44 8.92 6.01
N HIS A 75 3.57 9.16 5.34
CA HIS A 75 3.62 9.78 4.01
C HIS A 75 2.80 9.02 2.97
N GLU A 76 3.01 7.72 2.84
CA GLU A 76 2.30 6.91 1.83
C GLU A 76 0.82 6.70 2.18
N SER A 77 0.48 6.61 3.47
CA SER A 77 -0.93 6.58 3.90
C SER A 77 -1.66 7.88 3.57
N THR A 78 -0.97 9.02 3.60
CA THR A 78 -1.52 10.32 3.16
C THR A 78 -1.82 10.29 1.67
N HIS A 79 -0.87 9.86 0.83
CA HIS A 79 -1.09 9.76 -0.62
C HIS A 79 -2.26 8.82 -0.95
N ALA A 80 -2.31 7.65 -0.32
CA ALA A 80 -3.41 6.71 -0.51
C ALA A 80 -4.77 7.30 -0.11
N SER A 81 -4.81 8.03 1.01
CA SER A 81 -6.05 8.67 1.48
C SER A 81 -6.54 9.75 0.50
N LEU A 82 -5.62 10.55 -0.04
CA LEU A 82 -5.95 11.57 -1.05
C LEU A 82 -6.52 10.94 -2.31
N PHE A 83 -5.89 9.89 -2.83
CA PHE A 83 -6.40 9.15 -4.00
C PHE A 83 -7.81 8.61 -3.79
N ILE A 84 -8.06 8.02 -2.61
CA ILE A 84 -9.38 7.48 -2.27
C ILE A 84 -10.43 8.59 -2.19
N LEU A 85 -10.14 9.71 -1.52
CA LEU A 85 -11.07 10.83 -1.41
C LEU A 85 -11.37 11.47 -2.78
N ASP A 86 -10.35 11.57 -3.64
CA ASP A 86 -10.49 12.13 -5.00
C ASP A 86 -11.48 11.31 -5.84
N THR A 87 -11.48 9.97 -5.72
CA THR A 87 -12.48 9.14 -6.42
C THR A 87 -13.93 9.36 -5.98
N HIS A 88 -14.14 9.97 -4.82
CA HIS A 88 -15.46 10.30 -4.28
C HIS A 88 -15.76 11.79 -4.31
N PHE A 89 -14.92 12.59 -4.98
CA PHE A 89 -15.01 14.06 -5.02
C PHE A 89 -15.09 14.70 -3.62
N MET A 90 -14.44 14.08 -2.63
CA MET A 90 -14.43 14.56 -1.26
C MET A 90 -13.28 15.53 -1.05
N ASN A 91 -13.57 16.69 -0.45
CA ASN A 91 -12.55 17.68 -0.13
C ASN A 91 -11.70 17.19 1.07
N PRO A 92 -10.39 16.93 0.91
CA PRO A 92 -9.53 16.49 2.01
C PRO A 92 -9.28 17.58 3.07
N SER A 93 -9.58 18.84 2.75
CA SER A 93 -9.41 20.00 3.62
C SER A 93 -10.71 20.46 4.28
N ASP A 94 -11.79 19.69 4.17
CA ASP A 94 -13.05 20.01 4.84
C ASP A 94 -12.83 20.01 6.36
N SER A 95 -12.86 21.20 6.97
CA SER A 95 -12.64 21.38 8.41
C SER A 95 -13.72 20.72 9.27
N ASN A 96 -14.90 20.43 8.70
CA ASN A 96 -15.98 19.69 9.35
C ASN A 96 -15.97 18.19 8.95
N GLY A 97 -15.15 17.81 7.98
CA GLY A 97 -15.07 16.46 7.42
C GLY A 97 -13.90 15.69 8.02
N GLU A 98 -14.19 14.70 8.85
CA GLU A 98 -13.15 13.84 9.46
C GLU A 98 -12.69 12.70 8.53
N ALA A 99 -13.16 12.66 7.27
CA ALA A 99 -12.94 11.55 6.35
C ALA A 99 -11.44 11.28 6.08
N MET A 100 -10.65 12.33 5.83
CA MET A 100 -9.20 12.22 5.63
C MET A 100 -8.51 11.69 6.89
N ALA A 101 -8.84 12.24 8.06
CA ALA A 101 -8.24 11.86 9.32
C ALA A 101 -8.51 10.38 9.67
N TYR A 102 -9.76 9.94 9.54
CA TYR A 102 -10.13 8.55 9.79
C TYR A 102 -9.50 7.60 8.79
N LEU A 103 -9.50 7.95 7.51
CA LEU A 103 -8.93 7.10 6.47
C LEU A 103 -7.41 6.95 6.66
N GLN A 104 -6.71 8.05 6.92
CA GLN A 104 -5.29 8.03 7.16
C GLN A 104 -4.94 7.24 8.42
N SER A 105 -5.65 7.45 9.53
CA SER A 105 -5.47 6.70 10.78
C SER A 105 -5.67 5.20 10.56
N TYR A 106 -6.74 4.83 9.86
CA TYR A 106 -7.04 3.45 9.51
C TYR A 106 -5.93 2.79 8.68
N LEU A 107 -5.48 3.47 7.62
CA LEU A 107 -4.42 2.98 6.74
C LEU A 107 -3.09 2.84 7.47
N PHE A 108 -2.73 3.82 8.30
CA PHE A 108 -1.53 3.78 9.12
C PHE A 108 -1.49 2.52 9.99
N ASP A 109 -2.57 2.24 10.74
CA ASP A 109 -2.64 1.08 11.63
C ASP A 109 -2.64 -0.24 10.86
N LEU A 110 -3.36 -0.30 9.74
CA LEU A 110 -3.38 -1.47 8.86
C LEU A 110 -1.99 -1.80 8.32
N ILE A 111 -1.30 -0.80 7.75
CA ILE A 111 0.04 -0.93 7.18
C ILE A 111 1.02 -1.33 8.28
N ARG A 112 1.03 -0.62 9.42
CA ARG A 112 1.92 -0.90 10.54
C ARG A 112 1.75 -2.32 11.07
N LYS A 113 0.51 -2.80 11.21
CA LYS A 113 0.21 -4.17 11.63
C LYS A 113 0.72 -5.19 10.62
N LYS A 114 0.52 -4.96 9.32
CA LYS A 114 1.01 -5.85 8.26
C LYS A 114 2.55 -5.87 8.18
N MET A 115 3.20 -4.71 8.33
CA MET A 115 4.65 -4.57 8.30
C MET A 115 5.33 -5.33 9.45
N LYS A 116 4.80 -5.20 10.69
CA LYS A 116 5.29 -5.98 11.84
C LYS A 116 5.28 -7.49 11.58
N LYS A 117 4.19 -7.99 10.99
CA LYS A 117 4.07 -9.42 10.62
C LYS A 117 5.05 -9.82 9.52
N TYR A 118 5.25 -8.96 8.53
CA TYR A 118 6.21 -9.19 7.45
C TYR A 118 7.64 -9.30 7.99
N ILE A 119 8.08 -8.33 8.80
CA ILE A 119 9.43 -8.32 9.39
C ILE A 119 9.67 -9.57 10.24
N ALA A 120 8.72 -9.95 11.10
CA ALA A 120 8.83 -11.17 11.90
C ALA A 120 9.05 -12.41 11.02
N LYS A 121 8.27 -12.54 9.93
CA LYS A 121 8.38 -13.66 8.98
C LYS A 121 9.73 -13.68 8.25
N VAL A 122 10.23 -12.52 7.81
CA VAL A 122 11.53 -12.41 7.12
C VAL A 122 12.69 -12.77 8.07
N LYS A 123 12.65 -12.30 9.33
CA LYS A 123 13.64 -12.66 10.34
C LYS A 123 13.67 -14.17 10.59
N HIS A 124 12.51 -14.81 10.77
CA HIS A 124 12.44 -16.26 10.95
C HIS A 124 13.01 -17.05 9.77
N LYS A 125 12.79 -16.59 8.52
CA LYS A 125 13.36 -17.24 7.34
C LYS A 125 14.90 -17.15 7.29
N LYS A 126 15.46 -15.99 7.64
CA LYS A 126 16.92 -15.79 7.66
C LYS A 126 17.62 -16.67 8.69
N VAL A 127 17.01 -16.86 9.86
CA VAL A 127 17.54 -17.77 10.90
C VAL A 127 17.58 -19.20 10.38
N LYS A 128 16.48 -19.69 9.79
CA LYS A 128 16.42 -21.06 9.23
C LYS A 128 17.41 -21.31 8.10
N SER A 129 17.67 -20.32 7.24
CA SER A 129 18.67 -20.48 6.17
C SER A 129 20.10 -20.54 6.70
N PHE A 130 20.36 -19.96 7.88
CA PHE A 130 21.68 -19.97 8.52
C PHE A 130 21.94 -21.27 9.32
N GLU A 131 20.88 -21.90 9.81
CA GLU A 131 20.95 -23.21 10.49
C GLU A 131 21.09 -24.39 9.50
N GLN A 132 20.86 -24.16 8.21
CA GLN A 132 20.93 -25.16 7.14
C GLN A 132 22.19 -25.06 6.26
N SER A 133 23.05 -24.09 6.54
CA SER A 133 24.32 -23.82 5.85
C SER A 133 25.50 -24.11 6.75
#